data_AF-A0AAU4BDN6-F1
#
_entry.id   AF-A0AAU4BDN6-F1
#
_cell.length_a   1.000
_cell.length_b   1.000
_cell.length_c   1.000
_cell.angle_alpha   90.00
_cell.angle_beta   90.00
_cell.angle_gamma   90.00
#
_symmetry.space_group_name_H-M   'P 1'
#
loop_
_entity.id
_entity.type
_entity.pdbx_description
1 polymer ?
#
loop_
_entity_poly.entity_id
_entity_poly.type
_entity_poly.pdbx_seq_one_letter_code
_entity_poly.pdbx_strand_id
1 'polypeptide(L)'
;MQTEVTQTTRKAWRTDEGLEFVKARLRSIKTDEESVDREFWEVQEELHRTKAQLTALLGAAFIDRVDAGADPSDIAYRALISIDELWLILSGTYEVTETAWLRRVAVGFMATGRKWSVDRLRRCLESFEQAVIRSHAVTQRREALRQRISDAEDNLRRVTADLATQTVKEELRRVRNAPGEPGAEPSAIPDAQGYDCKPDPLAAASVVEFIDLLRRYREWAGNPSYRDMAERVPGGPSYGTLANILRLNVLPKKLATLEAFIRGSGGGDEDVRSWATAWRRLTTSLDNHS
;
A
#
# COMPACT_ATOMS: atom_id res chain seq x y z
N MET A 1 -1.83 15.61 47.63
CA MET A 1 -2.63 14.74 46.74
C MET A 1 -3.32 15.48 45.58
N GLN A 2 -3.33 16.82 45.47
CA GLN A 2 -3.97 17.52 44.34
C GLN A 2 -3.06 17.75 43.10
N THR A 3 -1.78 17.40 43.16
CA THR A 3 -0.80 17.68 42.08
C THR A 3 -0.65 16.57 41.04
N GLU A 4 -1.11 15.35 41.29
CA GLU A 4 -0.97 14.24 40.31
C GLU A 4 -2.10 14.21 39.26
N VAL A 5 -3.31 14.67 39.59
CA VAL A 5 -4.46 14.65 38.67
C VAL A 5 -4.31 15.63 37.50
N THR A 6 -3.52 16.70 37.66
CA THR A 6 -3.29 17.73 36.63
C THR A 6 -2.20 17.36 35.61
N GLN A 7 -1.32 16.39 35.89
CA GLN A 7 -0.29 15.97 34.92
C GLN A 7 -0.81 14.96 33.91
N THR A 8 -1.69 14.05 34.32
CA THR A 8 -2.24 13.00 33.44
C THR A 8 -3.20 13.59 32.40
N THR A 9 -4.00 14.58 32.78
CA THR A 9 -4.89 15.31 31.88
C THR A 9 -4.12 16.13 30.84
N ARG A 10 -3.02 16.81 31.20
CA ARG A 10 -2.20 17.56 30.22
C ARG A 10 -1.52 16.68 29.17
N LYS A 11 -1.25 15.41 29.47
CA LYS A 11 -0.56 14.50 28.55
C LYS A 11 -1.51 13.89 27.50
N ALA A 12 -2.73 13.55 27.92
CA ALA A 12 -3.78 13.02 27.03
C ALA A 12 -4.29 14.06 26.02
N TRP A 13 -4.31 15.34 26.39
CA TRP A 13 -4.70 16.43 25.48
C TRP A 13 -3.70 16.64 24.33
N ARG A 14 -2.41 16.41 24.56
CA ARG A 14 -1.37 16.58 23.51
C ARG A 14 -1.42 15.53 22.40
N THR A 15 -1.91 14.32 22.70
CA THR A 15 -1.97 13.23 21.71
C THR A 15 -3.13 13.39 20.73
N ASP A 16 -4.27 13.88 21.20
CA ASP A 16 -5.43 14.13 20.33
C ASP A 16 -5.19 15.35 19.42
N GLU A 17 -4.59 16.41 19.97
CA GLU A 17 -4.12 17.57 19.19
C GLU A 17 -3.13 17.17 18.08
N GLY A 18 -2.23 16.22 18.36
CA GLY A 18 -1.26 15.72 17.37
C GLY A 18 -1.94 14.99 16.21
N LEU A 19 -2.94 14.15 16.50
CA LEU A 19 -3.68 13.42 15.48
C LEU A 19 -4.51 14.38 14.60
N GLU A 20 -5.21 15.34 15.22
CA GLU A 20 -5.99 16.34 14.48
C GLU A 20 -5.11 17.24 13.63
N PHE A 21 -3.91 17.59 14.11
CA PHE A 21 -2.92 18.32 13.31
C PHE A 21 -2.49 17.55 12.06
N VAL A 22 -2.18 16.24 12.19
CA VAL A 22 -1.79 15.41 11.03
C VAL A 22 -2.95 15.25 10.05
N LYS A 23 -4.18 15.05 10.53
CA LYS A 23 -5.38 15.01 9.68
C LYS A 23 -5.61 16.34 8.96
N ALA A 24 -5.47 17.48 9.65
CA ALA A 24 -5.61 18.81 9.05
C ALA A 24 -4.56 19.05 7.97
N ARG A 25 -3.31 18.63 8.21
CA ARG A 25 -2.23 18.68 7.21
C ARG A 25 -2.55 17.82 6.00
N LEU A 26 -3.04 16.59 6.18
CA LEU A 26 -3.44 15.72 5.08
C LEU A 26 -4.58 16.33 4.24
N ARG A 27 -5.59 16.92 4.90
CA ARG A 27 -6.68 17.64 4.20
C ARG A 27 -6.15 18.80 3.35
N SER A 28 -5.24 19.60 3.89
CA SER A 28 -4.60 20.71 3.18
C SER A 28 -3.84 20.22 1.93
N ILE A 29 -3.06 19.14 2.05
CA ILE A 29 -2.33 18.55 0.91
C ILE A 29 -3.30 18.02 -0.17
N LYS A 30 -4.45 17.47 0.21
CA LYS A 30 -5.48 17.02 -0.76
C LYS A 30 -6.14 18.18 -1.50
N THR A 31 -6.33 19.33 -0.85
CA THR A 31 -6.78 20.54 -1.56
C THR A 31 -5.73 21.03 -2.58
N ASP A 32 -4.44 20.94 -2.26
CA ASP A 32 -3.38 21.23 -3.23
C ASP A 32 -3.44 20.26 -4.42
N GLU A 33 -3.83 19.00 -4.21
CA GLU A 33 -3.94 17.96 -5.25
C GLU A 33 -4.98 18.31 -6.29
N GLU A 34 -6.18 18.70 -5.86
CA GLU A 34 -7.25 19.15 -6.75
C GLU A 34 -6.84 20.39 -7.57
N SER A 35 -6.03 21.27 -6.98
CA SER A 35 -5.50 22.44 -7.70
C SER A 35 -4.47 22.04 -8.77
N VAL A 36 -3.55 21.15 -8.45
CA VAL A 36 -2.51 20.68 -9.39
C VAL A 36 -3.12 19.82 -10.50
N ASP A 37 -4.14 19.02 -10.20
CA ASP A 37 -4.84 18.22 -11.20
C ASP A 37 -5.61 19.11 -12.19
N ARG A 38 -6.24 20.20 -11.74
CA ARG A 38 -6.83 21.19 -12.65
C ARG A 38 -5.79 21.86 -13.56
N GLU A 39 -4.69 22.33 -12.96
CA GLU A 39 -3.56 22.91 -13.71
C GLU A 39 -3.01 21.92 -14.75
N PHE A 40 -2.92 20.63 -14.40
CA PHE A 40 -2.47 19.57 -15.30
C PHE A 40 -3.39 19.45 -16.52
N TRP A 41 -4.71 19.40 -16.30
CA TRP A 41 -5.67 19.30 -17.41
C TRP A 41 -5.64 20.52 -18.34
N GLU A 42 -5.56 21.72 -17.78
CA GLU A 42 -5.45 22.96 -18.57
C GLU A 42 -4.19 22.95 -19.46
N VAL A 43 -3.07 22.53 -18.90
CA VAL A 43 -1.80 22.45 -19.63
C VAL A 43 -1.80 21.33 -20.67
N GLN A 44 -2.43 20.17 -20.39
CA GLN A 44 -2.60 19.12 -21.41
C GLN A 44 -3.47 19.61 -22.58
N GLU A 45 -4.55 20.33 -22.30
CA GLU A 45 -5.40 20.89 -23.35
C GLU A 45 -4.63 21.90 -24.22
N GLU A 46 -3.85 22.79 -23.59
CA GLU A 46 -2.98 23.73 -24.29
C GLU A 46 -1.93 23.02 -25.15
N LEU A 47 -1.32 21.95 -24.63
CA LEU A 47 -0.36 21.14 -25.35
C LEU A 47 -1.01 20.45 -26.56
N HIS A 48 -2.18 19.85 -26.41
CA HIS A 48 -2.90 19.22 -27.53
C HIS A 48 -3.33 20.25 -28.58
N ARG A 49 -3.78 21.43 -28.15
CA ARG A 49 -4.17 22.52 -29.04
C ARG A 49 -2.99 23.03 -29.87
N THR A 50 -1.86 23.31 -29.23
CA THR A 50 -0.64 23.77 -29.91
C THR A 50 -0.05 22.68 -30.81
N LYS A 51 -0.13 21.40 -30.40
CA LYS A 51 0.23 20.25 -31.25
C LYS A 51 -0.60 20.21 -32.53
N ALA A 52 -1.93 20.28 -32.41
CA ALA A 52 -2.83 20.26 -33.55
C ALA A 52 -2.59 21.43 -34.52
N GLN A 53 -2.36 22.64 -33.98
CA GLN A 53 -2.00 23.80 -34.79
C GLN A 53 -0.69 23.61 -35.54
N LEU A 54 0.33 23.04 -34.88
CA LEU A 54 1.62 22.75 -35.51
C LEU A 54 1.47 21.72 -36.64
N THR A 55 0.76 20.62 -36.39
CA THR A 55 0.45 19.61 -37.41
C THR A 55 -0.27 20.22 -38.61
N ALA A 56 -1.28 21.07 -38.38
CA ALA A 56 -2.02 21.73 -39.45
C ALA A 56 -1.13 22.66 -40.29
N LEU A 57 -0.23 23.41 -39.66
CA LEU A 57 0.71 24.29 -40.37
C LEU A 57 1.75 23.52 -41.17
N LEU A 58 2.28 22.43 -40.61
CA LEU A 58 3.22 21.55 -41.32
C LEU A 58 2.53 20.84 -42.49
N GLY A 59 1.29 20.38 -42.30
CA GLY A 59 0.48 19.79 -43.37
C GLY A 59 0.18 20.77 -44.51
N ALA A 60 -0.21 22.00 -44.20
CA ALA A 60 -0.41 23.03 -45.22
C ALA A 60 0.89 23.35 -45.97
N ALA A 61 2.02 23.46 -45.25
CA ALA A 61 3.32 23.68 -45.88
C ALA A 61 3.76 22.51 -46.76
N PHE A 62 3.46 21.27 -46.36
CA PHE A 62 3.73 20.06 -47.14
C PHE A 62 2.92 20.05 -48.45
N ILE A 63 1.60 20.27 -48.37
CA ILE A 63 0.71 20.29 -49.55
C ILE A 63 1.17 21.36 -50.55
N ASP A 64 1.46 22.58 -50.08
CA ASP A 64 1.97 23.68 -50.91
C ASP A 64 3.23 23.27 -51.70
N ARG A 65 4.05 22.35 -51.18
CA ARG A 65 5.27 21.87 -51.83
C ARG A 65 5.02 20.75 -52.82
N VAL A 66 4.17 19.80 -52.46
CA VAL A 66 3.76 18.72 -53.36
C VAL A 66 3.07 19.32 -54.59
N ASP A 67 2.20 20.32 -54.40
CA ASP A 67 1.54 21.05 -55.48
C ASP A 67 2.54 21.81 -56.38
N ALA A 68 3.71 22.18 -55.84
CA ALA A 68 4.82 22.77 -56.59
C ALA A 68 5.74 21.74 -57.26
N GLY A 69 5.39 20.45 -57.21
CA GLY A 69 6.12 19.34 -57.84
C GLY A 69 7.27 18.75 -57.01
N ALA A 70 7.35 19.05 -55.71
CA ALA A 70 8.36 18.43 -54.85
C ALA A 70 7.98 16.99 -54.48
N ASP A 71 8.95 16.08 -54.52
CA ASP A 71 8.78 14.71 -54.02
C ASP A 71 8.81 14.68 -52.49
N PRO A 72 7.91 13.94 -51.81
CA PRO A 72 7.91 13.82 -50.35
C PRO A 72 9.25 13.38 -49.75
N SER A 73 10.03 12.56 -50.47
CA SER A 73 11.36 12.10 -50.04
C SER A 73 12.38 13.25 -50.04
N ASP A 74 12.31 14.17 -51.00
CA ASP A 74 13.17 15.37 -51.02
C ASP A 74 12.80 16.32 -49.87
N ILE A 75 11.51 16.44 -49.56
CA ILE A 75 11.03 17.23 -48.41
C ILE A 75 11.59 16.64 -47.10
N ALA A 76 11.46 15.32 -46.92
CA ALA A 76 11.99 14.62 -45.74
C ALA A 76 13.51 14.78 -45.63
N TYR A 77 14.25 14.56 -46.73
CA TYR A 77 15.71 14.71 -46.79
C TYR A 77 16.16 16.12 -46.41
N ARG A 78 15.52 17.17 -46.94
CA ARG A 78 15.83 18.57 -46.61
C ARG A 78 15.51 18.92 -45.16
N ALA A 79 14.52 18.26 -44.57
CA ALA A 79 14.19 18.39 -43.16
C ALA A 79 15.04 17.51 -42.23
N LEU A 80 15.99 16.75 -42.80
CA LEU A 80 16.88 15.84 -42.07
C LEU A 80 16.11 14.81 -41.24
N ILE A 81 15.02 14.30 -41.82
CA ILE A 81 14.19 13.23 -41.26
C ILE A 81 13.98 12.12 -42.28
N SER A 82 13.63 10.94 -41.80
CA SER A 82 13.12 9.85 -42.61
C SER A 82 11.72 10.17 -43.16
N ILE A 83 11.33 9.46 -44.21
CA ILE A 83 9.98 9.58 -44.77
C ILE A 83 8.90 9.10 -43.79
N ASP A 84 9.22 8.11 -42.94
CA ASP A 84 8.30 7.62 -41.91
C ASP A 84 8.07 8.67 -40.82
N GLU A 85 9.14 9.35 -40.39
CA GLU A 85 9.04 10.49 -39.47
C GLU A 85 8.20 11.63 -40.06
N LEU A 86 8.35 11.92 -41.35
CA LEU A 86 7.50 12.90 -42.04
C LEU A 86 6.03 12.50 -41.93
N TRP A 87 5.68 11.24 -42.19
CA TRP A 87 4.30 10.76 -42.07
C TRP A 87 3.77 10.82 -40.64
N LEU A 88 4.59 10.48 -39.63
CA LEU A 88 4.23 10.61 -38.21
C LEU A 88 3.95 12.05 -37.78
N ILE A 89 4.65 13.02 -38.37
CA ILE A 89 4.43 14.44 -38.12
C ILE A 89 3.11 14.89 -38.73
N LEU A 90 2.88 14.53 -39.99
CA LEU A 90 1.70 14.90 -40.75
C LEU A 90 0.42 14.25 -40.20
N SER A 91 0.52 13.04 -39.64
CA SER A 91 -0.59 12.38 -38.94
C SER A 91 -0.88 12.99 -37.56
N GLY A 92 0.06 13.75 -36.98
CA GLY A 92 -0.03 14.25 -35.61
C GLY A 92 0.20 13.18 -34.54
N THR A 93 0.68 11.98 -34.91
CA THR A 93 0.90 10.86 -33.98
C THR A 93 2.30 10.84 -33.37
N TYR A 94 3.14 11.85 -33.64
CA TYR A 94 4.47 11.96 -33.05
C TYR A 94 4.44 12.17 -31.52
N GLU A 95 5.46 11.64 -30.84
CA GLU A 95 5.68 11.88 -29.42
C GLU A 95 6.31 13.26 -29.18
N VAL A 96 5.94 13.85 -28.06
CA VAL A 96 6.28 15.25 -27.69
C VAL A 96 7.65 15.34 -27.00
N THR A 97 8.34 14.22 -26.82
CA THR A 97 9.49 14.07 -25.93
C THR A 97 10.75 14.79 -26.42
N GLU A 98 10.88 15.07 -27.72
CA GLU A 98 12.07 15.73 -28.29
C GLU A 98 11.74 17.04 -29.05
N THR A 99 11.73 18.16 -28.33
CA THR A 99 11.54 19.50 -28.96
C THR A 99 12.66 19.87 -29.92
N ALA A 100 13.88 19.34 -29.71
CA ALA A 100 15.02 19.53 -30.62
C ALA A 100 14.77 18.90 -32.01
N TRP A 101 14.09 17.74 -32.05
CA TRP A 101 13.72 17.09 -33.30
C TRP A 101 12.68 17.93 -34.06
N LEU A 102 11.64 18.43 -33.39
CA LEU A 102 10.64 19.32 -34.01
C LEU A 102 11.24 20.63 -34.53
N ARG A 103 12.22 21.21 -33.84
CA ARG A 103 12.95 22.40 -34.33
C ARG A 103 13.69 22.11 -35.62
N ARG A 104 14.35 20.94 -35.74
CA ARG A 104 15.05 20.54 -36.98
C ARG A 104 14.08 20.38 -38.14
N VAL A 105 12.97 19.67 -37.92
CA VAL A 105 11.90 19.48 -38.90
C VAL A 105 11.40 20.84 -39.39
N ALA A 106 11.04 21.72 -38.45
CA ALA A 106 10.53 23.03 -38.79
C ALA A 106 11.53 23.88 -39.56
N VAL A 107 12.82 23.84 -39.22
CA VAL A 107 13.87 24.54 -39.98
C VAL A 107 13.94 24.01 -41.41
N GLY A 108 13.81 22.70 -41.61
CA GLY A 108 13.68 22.07 -42.92
C GLY A 108 12.51 22.63 -43.74
N PHE A 109 11.33 22.73 -43.13
CA PHE A 109 10.15 23.33 -43.76
C PHE A 109 10.29 24.85 -43.98
N MET A 110 10.95 25.58 -43.06
CA MET A 110 11.18 27.02 -43.15
C MET A 110 12.20 27.40 -44.23
N ALA A 111 13.23 26.59 -44.47
CA ALA A 111 14.23 26.78 -45.53
C ALA A 111 13.64 26.66 -46.95
N THR A 112 12.35 26.36 -47.01
CA THR A 112 11.69 25.71 -48.12
C THR A 112 10.36 26.44 -48.43
N GLY A 113 9.63 26.92 -47.43
CA GLY A 113 8.32 27.58 -47.62
C GLY A 113 8.37 29.06 -48.07
N ARG A 114 7.17 29.60 -48.38
CA ARG A 114 6.96 31.03 -48.61
C ARG A 114 7.19 31.83 -47.32
N LYS A 115 7.63 33.08 -47.43
CA LYS A 115 8.00 33.94 -46.28
C LYS A 115 6.94 34.03 -45.15
N TRP A 116 5.65 34.01 -45.49
CA TRP A 116 4.56 34.15 -44.50
C TRP A 116 4.32 32.89 -43.64
N SER A 117 4.66 31.70 -44.14
CA SER A 117 4.50 30.45 -43.37
C SER A 117 5.59 30.32 -42.30
N VAL A 118 6.75 30.93 -42.52
CA VAL A 118 7.92 30.89 -41.61
C VAL A 118 7.60 31.54 -40.26
N ASP A 119 7.08 32.77 -40.24
CA ASP A 119 6.82 33.47 -38.97
C ASP A 119 5.67 32.84 -38.18
N ARG A 120 4.65 32.32 -38.86
CA ARG A 120 3.54 31.62 -38.20
C ARG A 120 4.01 30.28 -37.62
N LEU A 121 4.83 29.53 -38.36
CA LEU A 121 5.40 28.27 -37.89
C LEU A 121 6.34 28.50 -36.70
N ARG A 122 7.19 29.53 -36.76
CA ARG A 122 8.07 29.91 -35.64
C ARG A 122 7.28 30.19 -34.36
N ARG A 123 6.26 31.07 -34.43
CA ARG A 123 5.41 31.37 -33.26
C ARG A 123 4.68 30.13 -32.73
N CYS A 124 4.23 29.25 -33.63
CA CYS A 124 3.56 28.01 -33.23
C CYS A 124 4.51 27.05 -32.52
N LEU A 125 5.77 26.94 -32.96
CA LEU A 125 6.80 26.14 -32.30
C LEU A 125 7.18 26.68 -30.94
N GLU A 126 7.35 27.99 -30.83
CA GLU A 126 7.62 28.65 -29.54
C GLU A 126 6.47 28.37 -28.56
N SER A 127 5.22 28.52 -29.00
CA SER A 127 4.04 28.24 -28.17
C SER A 127 3.97 26.76 -27.77
N PHE A 128 4.24 25.85 -28.71
CA PHE A 128 4.29 24.41 -28.44
C PHE A 128 5.39 24.06 -27.43
N GLU A 129 6.60 24.58 -27.61
CA GLU A 129 7.73 24.34 -26.70
C GLU A 129 7.45 24.84 -25.29
N GLN A 130 6.84 26.02 -25.15
CA GLN A 130 6.38 26.52 -23.85
C GLN A 130 5.32 25.60 -23.23
N ALA A 131 4.37 25.10 -24.01
CA ALA A 131 3.38 24.13 -23.53
C ALA A 131 4.03 22.81 -23.08
N VAL A 132 5.06 22.32 -23.77
CA VAL A 132 5.83 21.13 -23.35
C VAL A 132 6.54 21.37 -22.02
N ILE A 133 7.24 22.50 -21.88
CA ILE A 133 7.95 22.86 -20.65
C ILE A 133 6.97 22.95 -19.48
N ARG A 134 5.83 23.62 -19.67
CA ARG A 134 4.77 23.71 -18.65
C ARG A 134 4.19 22.35 -18.31
N SER A 135 3.91 21.51 -19.31
CA SER A 135 3.41 20.14 -19.11
C SER A 135 4.36 19.31 -18.25
N HIS A 136 5.66 19.39 -18.54
CA HIS A 136 6.67 18.69 -17.77
C HIS A 136 6.75 19.21 -16.33
N ALA A 137 6.76 20.54 -16.13
CA ALA A 137 6.79 21.15 -14.81
C ALA A 137 5.57 20.76 -13.95
N VAL A 138 4.36 20.76 -14.52
CA VAL A 138 3.15 20.35 -13.79
C VAL A 138 3.16 18.85 -13.49
N THR A 139 3.66 18.02 -14.42
CA THR A 139 3.81 16.58 -14.20
C THR A 139 4.77 16.29 -13.05
N GLN A 140 5.93 16.97 -13.00
CA GLN A 140 6.86 16.85 -11.88
C GLN A 140 6.24 17.31 -10.55
N ARG A 141 5.53 18.44 -10.56
CA ARG A 141 4.85 18.97 -9.37
C ARG A 141 3.79 18.01 -8.85
N ARG A 142 3.02 17.40 -9.75
CA ARG A 142 2.01 16.37 -9.42
C ARG A 142 2.65 15.15 -8.77
N GLU A 143 3.77 14.68 -9.32
CA GLU A 143 4.49 13.54 -8.75
C GLU A 143 5.07 13.85 -7.37
N ALA A 144 5.67 15.03 -7.20
CA ALA A 144 6.15 15.49 -5.90
C ALA A 144 5.01 15.60 -4.87
N LEU A 145 3.80 15.99 -5.30
CA LEU A 145 2.63 16.06 -4.43
C LEU A 145 2.11 14.68 -4.04
N ARG A 146 2.06 13.72 -4.97
CA ARG A 146 1.72 12.32 -4.66
C ARG A 146 2.66 11.73 -3.63
N GLN A 147 3.97 11.98 -3.76
CA GLN A 147 4.94 11.55 -2.75
C GLN A 147 4.63 12.17 -1.38
N ARG A 148 4.34 13.48 -1.32
CA ARG A 148 3.95 14.16 -0.07
C ARG A 148 2.67 13.60 0.55
N ILE A 149 1.68 13.22 -0.27
CA ILE A 149 0.45 12.56 0.22
C ILE A 149 0.79 11.21 0.82
N SER A 150 1.56 10.39 0.12
CA SER A 150 2.02 9.08 0.62
C SER A 150 2.74 9.21 1.97
N ASP A 151 3.67 10.15 2.07
CA ASP A 151 4.42 10.40 3.31
C ASP A 151 3.51 10.85 4.46
N ALA A 152 2.51 11.69 4.16
CA ALA A 152 1.55 12.18 5.14
C ALA A 152 0.60 11.07 5.63
N GLU A 153 0.16 10.19 4.73
CA GLU A 153 -0.65 9.01 5.07
C GLU A 153 0.12 8.02 5.93
N ASP A 154 1.39 7.76 5.61
CA ASP A 154 2.25 6.90 6.42
C ASP A 154 2.51 7.48 7.81
N ASN A 155 2.67 8.80 7.90
CA ASN A 155 2.77 9.47 9.20
C ASN A 155 1.47 9.32 10.01
N LEU A 156 0.31 9.49 9.38
CA LEU A 156 -1.00 9.29 10.03
C LEU A 156 -1.16 7.84 10.53
N ARG A 157 -0.76 6.85 9.74
CA ARG A 157 -0.77 5.43 10.13
C ARG A 157 0.10 5.19 11.37
N ARG A 158 1.32 5.75 11.40
CA ARG A 158 2.24 5.62 12.54
C ARG A 158 1.67 6.25 13.82
N VAL A 159 1.18 7.49 13.75
CA VAL A 159 0.57 8.17 14.91
C VAL A 159 -0.64 7.42 15.44
N THR A 160 -1.46 6.87 14.55
CA THR A 160 -2.63 6.07 14.94
C THR A 160 -2.22 4.77 15.64
N ALA A 161 -1.20 4.08 15.13
CA ALA A 161 -0.67 2.86 15.74
C ALA A 161 -0.03 3.11 17.11
N ASP A 162 0.69 4.23 17.26
CA ASP A 162 1.28 4.65 18.54
C ASP A 162 0.19 4.96 19.56
N LEU A 163 -0.88 5.65 19.15
CA LEU A 163 -2.02 5.95 20.02
C LEU A 163 -2.72 4.67 20.48
N ALA A 164 -2.98 3.73 19.56
CA ALA A 164 -3.58 2.43 19.90
C ALA A 164 -2.70 1.65 20.90
N THR A 165 -1.38 1.66 20.69
CA THR A 165 -0.42 1.00 21.59
C THR A 165 -0.42 1.65 22.98
N GLN A 166 -0.54 2.98 23.06
CA GLN A 166 -0.65 3.71 24.33
C GLN A 166 -1.96 3.37 25.05
N THR A 167 -3.09 3.32 24.34
CA THR A 167 -4.39 2.94 24.92
C THR A 167 -4.35 1.54 25.53
N VAL A 168 -3.82 0.55 24.80
CA VAL A 168 -3.68 -0.82 25.31
C VAL A 168 -2.78 -0.85 26.55
N LYS A 169 -1.66 -0.13 26.53
CA LYS A 169 -0.72 -0.05 27.66
C LYS A 169 -1.37 0.57 28.91
N GLU A 170 -2.22 1.57 28.73
CA GLU A 170 -2.90 2.22 29.85
C GLU A 170 -4.01 1.34 30.43
N GLU A 171 -4.77 0.62 29.60
CA GLU A 171 -5.75 -0.37 30.07
C GLU A 171 -5.08 -1.51 30.84
N LEU A 172 -3.95 -2.04 30.36
CA LEU A 172 -3.18 -3.05 31.09
C LEU A 172 -2.69 -2.54 32.46
N ARG A 173 -2.32 -1.25 32.57
CA ARG A 173 -1.95 -0.64 33.85
C ARG A 173 -3.15 -0.52 34.79
N ARG A 174 -4.34 -0.19 34.27
CA ARG A 174 -5.58 -0.13 35.06
C ARG A 174 -5.95 -1.49 35.64
N VAL A 175 -5.93 -2.55 34.81
CA VAL A 175 -6.21 -3.92 35.25
C VAL A 175 -5.23 -4.38 36.32
N ARG A 176 -3.92 -4.12 36.14
CA ARG A 176 -2.91 -4.51 37.14
C ARG A 176 -3.04 -3.78 38.47
N ASN A 177 -3.48 -2.53 38.44
CA ASN A 177 -3.60 -1.69 39.65
C ASN A 177 -4.97 -1.84 40.35
N ALA A 178 -5.91 -2.61 39.79
CA ALA A 178 -7.14 -2.95 40.47
C ALA A 178 -6.82 -3.83 41.70
N PRO A 179 -7.38 -3.55 42.89
CA PRO A 179 -7.15 -4.35 44.09
C PRO A 179 -7.64 -5.79 43.84
N GLY A 180 -6.71 -6.73 43.72
CA GLY A 180 -7.03 -8.12 43.46
C GLY A 180 -7.60 -8.79 44.72
N GLU A 181 -8.83 -9.32 44.61
CA GLU A 181 -9.23 -10.49 45.37
C GLU A 181 -8.31 -11.65 45.00
N PRO A 182 -7.64 -12.29 45.97
CA PRO A 182 -6.75 -13.41 45.70
C PRO A 182 -7.56 -14.69 45.51
N GLY A 183 -7.38 -15.36 44.37
CA GLY A 183 -7.58 -16.81 44.25
C GLY A 183 -8.73 -17.27 43.37
N ALA A 184 -8.62 -17.08 42.06
CA ALA A 184 -9.17 -18.02 41.10
C ALA A 184 -8.27 -18.00 39.86
N GLU A 185 -7.54 -19.07 39.61
CA GLU A 185 -6.87 -19.24 38.33
C GLU A 185 -7.96 -19.17 37.24
N PRO A 186 -7.78 -18.33 36.19
CA PRO A 186 -8.80 -18.15 35.17
C PRO A 186 -8.91 -19.42 34.32
N SER A 187 -9.75 -20.35 34.77
CA SER A 187 -10.27 -21.44 33.96
C SER A 187 -11.10 -20.86 32.83
N ALA A 188 -11.01 -21.45 31.63
CA ALA A 188 -11.89 -21.09 30.52
C ALA A 188 -13.35 -21.08 30.98
N ILE A 189 -14.09 -20.03 30.62
CA ILE A 189 -15.51 -19.90 30.97
C ILE A 189 -16.25 -21.03 30.26
N PRO A 190 -16.98 -21.91 30.96
CA PRO A 190 -17.70 -23.00 30.33
C PRO A 190 -18.81 -22.48 29.42
N ASP A 191 -19.07 -23.21 28.33
CA ASP A 191 -20.16 -22.91 27.40
C ASP A 191 -21.53 -23.00 28.11
N ALA A 192 -22.52 -22.30 27.57
CA ALA A 192 -23.89 -22.38 28.07
C ALA A 192 -24.46 -23.80 27.89
N GLN A 193 -25.30 -24.24 28.84
CA GLN A 193 -25.90 -25.58 28.81
C GLN A 193 -26.60 -25.86 27.48
N GLY A 194 -26.19 -26.93 26.79
CA GLY A 194 -26.72 -27.33 25.47
C GLY A 194 -25.92 -26.84 24.26
N TYR A 195 -24.86 -26.06 24.47
CA TYR A 195 -23.90 -25.68 23.44
C TYR A 195 -22.54 -26.31 23.74
N ASP A 196 -21.96 -27.02 22.77
CA ASP A 196 -20.60 -27.56 22.84
C ASP A 196 -19.79 -26.93 21.70
N CYS A 197 -19.29 -25.71 21.96
CA CYS A 197 -18.52 -24.95 20.99
C CYS A 197 -17.03 -25.30 21.04
N LYS A 198 -16.64 -26.20 21.96
CA LYS A 198 -15.27 -26.65 22.16
C LYS A 198 -14.82 -27.50 20.97
N PRO A 199 -13.70 -27.16 20.30
CA PRO A 199 -13.21 -27.96 19.19
C PRO A 199 -12.79 -29.37 19.62
N ASP A 200 -13.29 -30.40 18.94
CA ASP A 200 -12.90 -31.79 19.17
C ASP A 200 -11.64 -32.15 18.34
N PRO A 201 -10.47 -32.39 18.96
CA PRO A 201 -9.25 -32.74 18.25
C PRO A 201 -9.31 -34.11 17.57
N LEU A 202 -10.19 -35.02 18.01
CA LEU A 202 -10.33 -36.35 17.42
C LEU A 202 -11.03 -36.33 16.06
N ALA A 203 -11.63 -35.21 15.68
CA ALA A 203 -12.22 -35.00 14.36
C ALA A 203 -11.18 -34.75 13.24
N ALA A 204 -9.93 -34.39 13.57
CA ALA A 204 -8.90 -34.10 12.56
C ALA A 204 -8.45 -35.35 11.80
N ALA A 205 -8.63 -35.37 10.47
CA ALA A 205 -8.13 -36.41 9.58
C ALA A 205 -6.72 -36.11 9.04
N SER A 206 -6.25 -34.86 9.15
CA SER A 206 -4.92 -34.45 8.68
C SER A 206 -4.19 -33.53 9.66
N VAL A 207 -2.88 -33.36 9.44
CA VAL A 207 -2.05 -32.41 10.22
C VAL A 207 -2.55 -30.98 10.08
N VAL A 208 -2.97 -30.58 8.89
CA VAL A 208 -3.46 -29.22 8.63
C VAL A 208 -4.74 -28.96 9.43
N GLU A 209 -5.69 -29.88 9.38
CA GLU A 209 -6.93 -29.80 10.17
C GLU A 209 -6.67 -29.79 11.68
N PHE A 210 -5.70 -30.57 12.15
CA PHE A 210 -5.30 -30.56 13.56
C PHE A 210 -4.77 -29.20 14.01
N ILE A 211 -3.92 -28.55 13.19
CA ILE A 211 -3.42 -27.19 13.49
C ILE A 211 -4.56 -26.18 13.43
N ASP A 212 -5.51 -26.32 12.51
CA ASP A 212 -6.70 -25.45 12.45
C ASP A 212 -7.58 -25.59 13.68
N LEU A 213 -7.80 -26.81 14.18
CA LEU A 213 -8.52 -27.03 15.42
C LEU A 213 -7.76 -26.41 16.62
N LEU A 214 -6.42 -26.42 16.64
CA LEU A 214 -5.65 -25.75 17.70
C LEU A 214 -5.87 -24.23 17.69
N ARG A 215 -5.96 -23.61 16.49
CA ARG A 215 -6.29 -22.19 16.35
C ARG A 215 -7.66 -21.90 16.94
N ARG A 216 -8.67 -22.69 16.53
CA ARG A 216 -10.04 -22.59 17.04
C ARG A 216 -10.13 -22.83 18.54
N TYR A 217 -9.34 -23.75 19.08
CA TYR A 217 -9.30 -24.04 20.51
C TYR A 217 -8.76 -22.86 21.30
N ARG A 218 -7.69 -22.24 20.81
CA ARG A 218 -7.15 -21.01 21.39
C ARG A 218 -8.18 -19.87 21.32
N GLU A 219 -8.89 -19.72 20.20
CA GLU A 219 -9.96 -18.73 20.04
C GLU A 219 -11.12 -18.97 21.01
N TRP A 220 -11.62 -20.21 21.11
CA TRP A 220 -12.66 -20.63 22.06
C TRP A 220 -12.25 -20.34 23.51
N ALA A 221 -10.98 -20.57 23.85
CA ALA A 221 -10.44 -20.28 25.18
C ALA A 221 -10.22 -18.77 25.48
N GLY A 222 -10.82 -17.87 24.69
CA GLY A 222 -10.71 -16.42 24.86
C GLY A 222 -9.47 -15.80 24.18
N ASN A 223 -8.86 -16.51 23.23
CA ASN A 223 -7.71 -16.06 22.44
C ASN A 223 -6.52 -15.51 23.27
N PRO A 224 -6.03 -16.22 24.31
CA PRO A 224 -4.97 -15.74 25.17
C PRO A 224 -3.70 -15.45 24.37
N SER A 225 -2.93 -14.41 24.76
CA SER A 225 -1.68 -14.11 24.06
C SER A 225 -0.66 -15.24 24.32
N TYR A 226 0.26 -15.48 23.37
CA TYR A 226 1.29 -16.51 23.57
C TYR A 226 2.19 -16.24 24.78
N ARG A 227 2.27 -14.98 25.24
CA ARG A 227 3.00 -14.60 26.45
C ARG A 227 2.25 -15.07 27.70
N ASP A 228 0.96 -14.79 27.78
CA ASP A 228 0.11 -15.22 28.90
C ASP A 228 0.07 -16.75 28.98
N MET A 229 0.00 -17.43 27.82
CA MET A 229 0.05 -18.89 27.74
C MET A 229 1.36 -19.45 28.32
N ALA A 230 2.51 -18.84 28.01
CA ALA A 230 3.81 -19.26 28.52
C ALA A 230 3.96 -18.98 30.03
N GLU A 231 3.41 -17.87 30.52
CA GLU A 231 3.42 -17.51 31.95
C GLU A 231 2.58 -18.48 32.79
N ARG A 232 1.47 -18.99 32.24
CA ARG A 232 0.60 -19.99 32.89
C ARG A 232 1.23 -21.38 33.02
N VAL A 233 2.31 -21.67 32.31
CA VAL A 233 2.98 -22.98 32.33
C VAL A 233 4.45 -22.79 32.72
N PRO A 234 4.75 -22.66 34.03
CA PRO A 234 6.12 -22.51 34.51
C PRO A 234 7.01 -23.67 34.05
N GLY A 235 8.18 -23.36 33.48
CA GLY A 235 9.09 -24.37 32.92
C GLY A 235 8.69 -24.91 31.53
N GLY A 236 7.63 -24.37 30.94
CA GLY A 236 7.20 -24.70 29.58
C GLY A 236 8.03 -24.02 28.47
N PRO A 237 7.64 -24.21 27.19
CA PRO A 237 8.28 -23.56 26.05
C PRO A 237 8.11 -22.04 26.06
N SER A 238 9.04 -21.33 25.40
CA SER A 238 8.93 -19.87 25.23
C SER A 238 7.70 -19.48 24.40
N TYR A 239 7.22 -18.24 24.57
CA TYR A 239 6.11 -17.68 23.78
C TYR A 239 6.33 -17.80 22.26
N GLY A 240 7.56 -17.62 21.78
CA GLY A 240 7.91 -17.76 20.36
C GLY A 240 7.79 -19.21 19.87
N THR A 241 8.06 -20.18 20.75
CA THR A 241 7.84 -21.60 20.45
C THR A 241 6.36 -21.91 20.32
N LEU A 242 5.52 -21.40 21.23
CA LEU A 242 4.06 -21.57 21.16
C LEU A 242 3.46 -20.93 19.90
N ALA A 243 3.92 -19.72 19.54
CA ALA A 243 3.50 -19.04 18.31
C ALA A 243 3.87 -19.82 17.04
N ASN A 244 5.05 -20.46 17.04
CA ASN A 244 5.53 -21.24 15.90
C ASN A 244 4.71 -22.50 15.64
N ILE A 245 4.07 -23.10 16.66
CA ILE A 245 3.18 -24.27 16.49
C ILE A 245 2.10 -23.97 15.45
N LEU A 246 1.44 -22.81 15.59
CA LEU A 246 0.37 -22.41 14.68
C LEU A 246 0.87 -21.82 13.36
N ARG A 247 2.13 -21.36 13.29
CA ARG A 247 2.68 -20.74 12.08
C ARG A 247 3.20 -21.76 11.06
N LEU A 248 3.83 -22.83 11.55
CA LEU A 248 4.59 -23.74 10.69
C LEU A 248 3.71 -24.79 9.99
N ASN A 249 2.43 -24.91 10.34
CA ASN A 249 1.50 -25.93 9.80
C ASN A 249 2.06 -27.37 9.88
N VAL A 250 2.88 -27.65 10.89
CA VAL A 250 3.50 -28.96 11.15
C VAL A 250 3.21 -29.38 12.58
N LEU A 251 3.09 -30.69 12.81
CA LEU A 251 2.90 -31.22 14.16
C LEU A 251 4.08 -30.82 15.07
N PRO A 252 3.82 -30.45 16.33
CA PRO A 252 4.88 -30.25 17.31
C PRO A 252 5.71 -31.53 17.45
N LYS A 253 7.04 -31.41 17.36
CA LYS A 253 7.96 -32.56 17.49
C LYS A 253 7.94 -33.20 18.88
N LYS A 254 7.56 -32.44 19.91
CA LYS A 254 7.54 -32.88 21.31
C LYS A 254 6.12 -32.77 21.85
N LEU A 255 5.63 -33.85 22.47
CA LEU A 255 4.30 -33.87 23.10
C LEU A 255 4.19 -32.81 24.22
N ALA A 256 5.26 -32.57 24.98
CA ALA A 256 5.31 -31.55 26.02
C ALA A 256 5.02 -30.13 25.49
N THR A 257 5.37 -29.85 24.22
CA THR A 257 5.07 -28.55 23.60
C THR A 257 3.59 -28.40 23.28
N LEU A 258 2.92 -29.49 22.88
CA LEU A 258 1.48 -29.52 22.68
C LEU A 258 0.75 -29.38 24.03
N GLU A 259 1.18 -30.14 25.03
CA GLU A 259 0.61 -30.05 26.39
C GLU A 259 0.70 -28.62 26.94
N ALA A 260 1.87 -27.98 26.85
CA ALA A 260 2.03 -26.61 27.29
C ALA A 260 1.15 -25.62 26.51
N PHE A 261 0.88 -25.87 25.23
CA PHE A 261 -0.07 -25.07 24.46
C PHE A 261 -1.50 -25.21 25.01
N ILE A 262 -1.98 -26.44 25.24
CA ILE A 262 -3.33 -26.69 25.76
C ILE A 262 -3.50 -26.13 27.18
N ARG A 263 -2.52 -26.38 28.06
CA ARG A 263 -2.48 -25.85 29.43
C ARG A 263 -2.41 -24.32 29.45
N GLY A 264 -1.56 -23.73 28.61
CA GLY A 264 -1.44 -22.28 28.47
C GLY A 264 -2.72 -21.63 27.97
N SER A 265 -3.48 -22.32 27.12
CA SER A 265 -4.83 -21.92 26.72
C SER A 265 -5.87 -22.06 27.84
N GLY A 266 -5.54 -22.67 28.99
CA GLY A 266 -6.49 -22.89 30.10
C GLY A 266 -7.21 -24.26 30.03
N GLY A 267 -6.73 -25.18 29.21
CA GLY A 267 -7.25 -26.54 29.12
C GLY A 267 -6.88 -27.41 30.32
N GLY A 268 -7.80 -28.30 30.70
CA GLY A 268 -7.60 -29.25 31.79
C GLY A 268 -6.95 -30.56 31.36
N ASP A 269 -6.84 -31.51 32.29
CA ASP A 269 -6.24 -32.84 32.05
C ASP A 269 -6.98 -33.63 30.97
N GLU A 270 -8.30 -33.47 30.87
CA GLU A 270 -9.11 -34.11 29.83
C GLU A 270 -8.77 -33.58 28.44
N ASP A 271 -8.59 -32.27 28.30
CA ASP A 271 -8.19 -31.65 27.04
C ASP A 271 -6.83 -32.15 26.61
N VAL A 272 -5.86 -32.12 27.52
CA VAL A 272 -4.51 -32.63 27.25
C VAL A 272 -4.56 -34.08 26.77
N ARG A 273 -5.40 -34.94 27.37
CA ARG A 273 -5.57 -36.33 26.94
C ARG A 273 -6.17 -36.44 25.53
N SER A 274 -7.23 -35.69 25.22
CA SER A 274 -7.88 -35.71 23.91
C SER A 274 -6.93 -35.23 22.81
N TRP A 275 -6.25 -34.11 23.04
CA TRP A 275 -5.26 -33.53 22.12
C TRP A 275 -4.04 -34.43 21.92
N ALA A 276 -3.51 -35.04 22.99
CA ALA A 276 -2.41 -35.99 22.91
C ALA A 276 -2.79 -37.25 22.13
N THR A 277 -4.04 -37.72 22.26
CA THR A 277 -4.53 -38.90 21.54
C THR A 277 -4.63 -38.63 20.04
N ALA A 278 -5.22 -37.50 19.65
CA ALA A 278 -5.28 -37.08 18.25
C ALA A 278 -3.87 -36.91 17.64
N TRP A 279 -2.94 -36.28 18.37
CA TRP A 279 -1.56 -36.12 17.94
C TRP A 279 -0.87 -37.46 17.65
N ARG A 280 -0.99 -38.45 18.56
CA ARG A 280 -0.41 -39.79 18.37
C ARG A 280 -0.96 -40.49 17.13
N ARG A 281 -2.29 -40.42 16.91
CA ARG A 281 -2.95 -41.01 15.73
C ARG A 281 -2.36 -40.46 14.42
N LEU A 282 -2.13 -39.15 14.35
CA LEU A 282 -1.58 -38.49 13.17
C LEU A 282 -0.08 -38.78 12.98
N THR A 283 0.71 -38.82 14.06
CA THR A 283 2.14 -39.16 13.99
C THR A 283 2.35 -40.59 13.49
N THR A 284 1.62 -41.58 14.04
CA THR A 284 1.74 -42.99 13.60
C THR A 284 1.30 -43.18 12.14
N SER A 285 0.36 -42.37 11.65
CA SER A 285 -0.07 -42.43 10.25
C SER A 285 0.99 -41.89 9.28
N LEU A 286 1.83 -40.94 9.71
CA LEU A 286 2.93 -40.38 8.91
C LEU A 286 4.10 -41.37 8.79
N ASP A 287 4.40 -42.12 9.86
CA ASP A 287 5.49 -43.11 9.86
C ASP A 287 5.19 -44.32 8.96
N ASN A 288 3.91 -44.64 8.72
CA ASN A 288 3.49 -45.74 7.83
C ASN A 288 3.55 -45.40 6.32
N HIS A 289 3.93 -44.17 5.95
CA HIS A 289 4.00 -43.70 4.57
C HIS A 289 5.40 -43.23 4.14
N SER A 290 6.43 -43.55 4.94
CA SER A 290 7.86 -43.40 4.58
C SER A 290 8.51 -44.74 4.30
#